data_AF-A0A4P9VU54-F1
#
_entry.id   AF-A0A4P9VU54-F1
#
_cell.length_a   1.000
_cell.length_b   1.000
_cell.length_c   1.000
_cell.angle_alpha   90.00
_cell.angle_beta   90.00
_cell.angle_gamma   90.00
#
_symmetry.space_group_name_H-M   'P 1'
#
loop_
_entity.id
_entity.type
_entity.pdbx_description
1 polymer ?
#
loop_
_entity_poly.entity_id
_entity_poly.type
_entity_poly.pdbx_seq_one_letter_code
_entity_poly.pdbx_strand_id
1 'polypeptide(L)'
;MTTTPDESDLDKIFHAGIAFRSGDWRASAEKYRAAYEEASPSSIFRFSKLNSFTAVFHDNRISPPSTSDLPFMRRILQSEVEPLIYRAHCASVLAILTWRQGDLKAAAERYRRGIALAESATEADRRVVLGAPRQDIRQFVDAGAAIDRLLDDMRGDLATIEEQFSIANLSGSIPDQSIRTMKMKTAATVGDLQQLAHECRLILGGLRRCSAYVRRPIRLSS
;
A
#
# COMPACT_ATOMS: atom_id res chain seq x y z
N MET A 1 -24.70 -25.80 7.72
CA MET A 1 -23.67 -25.57 6.69
C MET A 1 -22.58 -24.73 7.32
N THR A 2 -21.39 -25.29 7.54
CA THR A 2 -20.22 -24.55 8.00
C THR A 2 -19.57 -23.89 6.80
N THR A 3 -19.61 -22.56 6.72
CA THR A 3 -18.84 -21.80 5.73
C THR A 3 -17.37 -22.14 5.87
N THR A 4 -16.69 -22.34 4.76
CA THR A 4 -15.25 -22.61 4.80
C THR A 4 -14.52 -21.38 5.37
N PRO A 5 -13.37 -21.54 6.08
CA PRO A 5 -12.62 -20.40 6.62
C PRO A 5 -12.34 -19.31 5.59
N ASP A 6 -12.10 -19.69 4.33
CA ASP A 6 -11.84 -18.78 3.23
C ASP A 6 -13.07 -17.97 2.78
N GLU A 7 -14.27 -18.56 2.84
CA GLU A 7 -15.52 -17.85 2.50
C GLU A 7 -15.86 -16.78 3.54
N SER A 8 -15.66 -17.10 4.83
CA SER A 8 -15.81 -16.13 5.92
C SER A 8 -14.83 -14.96 5.76
N ASP A 9 -13.63 -15.20 5.26
CA ASP A 9 -12.63 -14.15 5.05
C ASP A 9 -13.00 -13.21 3.90
N LEU A 10 -13.60 -13.74 2.83
CA LEU A 10 -14.07 -12.95 1.70
C LEU A 10 -15.24 -12.05 2.07
N ASP A 11 -16.19 -12.54 2.87
CA ASP A 11 -17.35 -11.77 3.32
C ASP A 11 -16.93 -10.52 4.12
N LYS A 12 -15.97 -10.69 5.04
CA LYS A 12 -15.41 -9.57 5.82
C LYS A 12 -14.75 -8.52 4.93
N ILE A 13 -13.99 -8.95 3.91
CA ILE A 13 -13.38 -8.04 2.94
C ILE A 13 -14.45 -7.32 2.11
N PHE A 14 -15.50 -8.02 1.71
CA PHE A 14 -16.60 -7.45 0.95
C PHE A 14 -17.33 -6.36 1.73
N HIS A 15 -17.66 -6.61 3.00
CA HIS A 15 -18.31 -5.64 3.87
C HIS A 15 -17.44 -4.41 4.18
N ALA A 16 -16.13 -4.60 4.36
CA ALA A 16 -15.18 -3.49 4.46
C ALA A 16 -15.15 -2.68 3.16
N GLY A 17 -15.15 -3.35 2.01
CA GLY A 17 -15.17 -2.73 0.69
C GLY A 17 -16.46 -1.97 0.37
N ILE A 18 -17.61 -2.33 0.96
CA ILE A 18 -18.85 -1.54 0.85
C ILE A 18 -18.64 -0.16 1.50
N ALA A 19 -18.10 -0.11 2.73
CA ALA A 19 -17.83 1.15 3.41
C ALA A 19 -16.81 2.01 2.65
N PHE A 20 -15.80 1.37 2.04
CA PHE A 20 -14.87 2.05 1.13
C PHE A 20 -15.62 2.72 -0.03
N ARG A 21 -16.49 1.98 -0.73
CA ARG A 21 -17.24 2.52 -1.89
C ARG A 21 -18.26 3.60 -1.51
N SER A 22 -18.77 3.60 -0.28
CA SER A 22 -19.66 4.65 0.21
C SER A 22 -18.90 5.92 0.67
N GLY A 23 -17.57 5.93 0.59
CA GLY A 23 -16.75 7.05 1.06
C GLY A 23 -16.57 7.12 2.57
N ASP A 24 -17.03 6.10 3.31
CA ASP A 24 -16.80 5.98 4.75
C ASP A 24 -15.44 5.32 4.99
N TRP A 25 -14.38 6.08 4.71
CA TRP A 25 -13.01 5.59 4.79
C TRP A 25 -12.66 5.11 6.19
N ARG A 26 -13.18 5.77 7.23
CA ARG A 26 -12.87 5.42 8.62
C ARG A 26 -13.47 4.07 9.00
N ALA A 27 -14.77 3.88 8.76
CA ALA A 27 -15.42 2.59 9.04
C ALA A 27 -14.81 1.48 8.17
N SER A 28 -14.46 1.78 6.91
CA SER A 28 -13.75 0.85 6.03
C SER A 28 -12.43 0.39 6.65
N ALA A 29 -11.60 1.32 7.13
CA ALA A 29 -10.31 1.00 7.71
C ALA A 29 -10.46 0.21 9.03
N GLU A 30 -11.41 0.56 9.88
CA GLU A 30 -11.70 -0.22 11.09
C GLU A 30 -12.12 -1.66 10.78
N LYS A 31 -12.99 -1.84 9.77
CA LYS A 31 -13.41 -3.17 9.31
C LYS A 31 -12.25 -3.98 8.72
N TYR A 32 -11.40 -3.37 7.89
CA TYR A 32 -10.22 -4.06 7.36
C TYR A 32 -9.21 -4.43 8.46
N ARG A 33 -9.00 -3.56 9.46
CA ARG A 33 -8.16 -3.86 10.62
C ARG A 33 -8.72 -5.03 11.42
N ALA A 34 -10.01 -4.99 11.77
CA ALA A 34 -10.66 -6.09 12.49
C ALA A 34 -10.58 -7.40 11.70
N ALA A 35 -10.87 -7.36 10.40
CA ALA A 35 -10.76 -8.53 9.53
C ALA A 35 -9.35 -9.11 9.46
N TYR A 36 -8.31 -8.26 9.53
CA TYR A 36 -6.90 -8.68 9.62
C TYR A 36 -6.61 -9.38 10.95
N GLU A 37 -7.03 -8.78 12.07
CA GLU A 37 -6.76 -9.31 13.41
C GLU A 37 -7.47 -10.65 13.66
N GLU A 38 -8.65 -10.83 13.07
CA GLU A 38 -9.42 -12.08 13.13
C GLU A 38 -8.97 -13.14 12.12
N ALA A 39 -8.14 -12.78 11.14
CA ALA A 39 -7.69 -13.71 10.10
C ALA A 39 -6.74 -14.75 10.70
N SER A 40 -6.85 -16.01 10.25
CA SER A 40 -5.78 -16.99 10.47
C SER A 40 -4.44 -16.45 9.97
N PRO A 41 -3.30 -16.68 10.66
CA PRO A 41 -1.98 -16.38 10.13
C PRO A 41 -1.69 -17.03 8.77
N SER A 42 -2.34 -18.17 8.48
CA SER A 42 -2.23 -18.87 7.20
C SER A 42 -3.20 -18.37 6.12
N SER A 43 -4.06 -17.41 6.43
CA SER A 43 -5.02 -16.87 5.45
C SER A 43 -4.27 -16.17 4.33
N ILE A 44 -4.44 -16.65 3.11
CA ILE A 44 -3.89 -16.03 1.90
C ILE A 44 -4.43 -14.61 1.68
N PHE A 45 -5.58 -14.26 2.25
CA PHE A 45 -6.19 -12.94 2.11
C PHE A 45 -5.77 -11.95 3.21
N ARG A 46 -4.96 -12.39 4.19
CA ARG A 46 -4.51 -11.54 5.31
C ARG A 46 -3.75 -10.32 4.81
N PHE A 47 -2.87 -10.48 3.81
CA PHE A 47 -2.18 -9.34 3.19
C PHE A 47 -3.15 -8.36 2.52
N SER A 48 -4.17 -8.85 1.82
CA SER A 48 -5.15 -7.98 1.16
C SER A 48 -5.94 -7.12 2.14
N LYS A 49 -6.25 -7.65 3.32
CA LYS A 49 -6.88 -6.90 4.41
C LYS A 49 -5.95 -5.78 4.91
N LEU A 50 -4.68 -6.10 5.15
CA LEU A 50 -3.66 -5.12 5.55
C LEU A 50 -3.43 -4.04 4.48
N ASN A 51 -3.30 -4.45 3.22
CA ASN A 51 -3.11 -3.56 2.09
C ASN A 51 -4.30 -2.61 1.94
N SER A 52 -5.54 -3.11 2.08
CA SER A 52 -6.74 -2.27 2.00
C SER A 52 -6.88 -1.31 3.20
N PHE A 53 -6.53 -1.77 4.41
CA PHE A 53 -6.45 -0.91 5.59
C PHE A 53 -5.42 0.22 5.40
N THR A 54 -4.24 -0.10 4.88
CA THR A 54 -3.16 0.88 4.72
C THR A 54 -3.38 1.82 3.53
N ALA A 55 -4.09 1.38 2.48
CA ALA A 55 -4.41 2.17 1.30
C ALA A 55 -5.14 3.48 1.64
N VAL A 56 -6.05 3.49 2.62
CA VAL A 56 -6.74 4.74 3.00
C VAL A 56 -5.80 5.80 3.58
N PHE A 57 -4.71 5.40 4.22
CA PHE A 57 -3.69 6.31 4.72
C PHE A 57 -2.72 6.70 3.61
N HIS A 58 -2.30 5.71 2.82
CA HIS A 58 -1.46 5.94 1.65
C HIS A 58 -2.10 6.96 0.71
N ASP A 59 -3.40 6.88 0.44
CA ASP A 59 -4.11 7.77 -0.47
C ASP A 59 -4.64 9.04 0.22
N ASN A 60 -4.20 9.31 1.46
CA ASN A 60 -4.58 10.48 2.25
C ASN A 60 -6.11 10.65 2.43
N ARG A 61 -6.86 9.54 2.39
CA ARG A 61 -8.31 9.52 2.62
C ARG A 61 -8.66 9.69 4.09
N ILE A 62 -7.73 9.32 4.98
CA ILE A 62 -7.78 9.58 6.41
C ILE A 62 -6.50 10.31 6.83
N SER A 63 -6.67 11.52 7.35
CA SER A 63 -5.57 12.29 7.95
C SER A 63 -6.12 13.22 9.04
N PRO A 64 -5.56 13.18 10.27
CA PRO A 64 -4.49 12.31 10.73
C PRO A 64 -4.97 10.86 10.99
N PRO A 65 -4.06 9.86 11.04
CA PRO A 65 -4.37 8.53 11.56
C PRO A 65 -4.90 8.60 13.01
N SER A 66 -5.78 7.68 13.38
CA SER A 66 -6.27 7.55 14.76
C SER A 66 -5.17 7.06 15.70
N THR A 67 -5.43 7.17 17.00
CA THR A 67 -4.50 6.73 18.05
C THR A 67 -4.19 5.23 18.01
N SER A 68 -5.06 4.41 17.41
CA SER A 68 -4.85 2.96 17.29
C SER A 68 -4.17 2.53 15.97
N ASP A 69 -4.22 3.35 14.92
CA ASP A 69 -3.69 2.98 13.60
C ASP A 69 -2.15 2.87 13.59
N LEU A 70 -1.46 3.84 14.20
CA LEU A 70 0.01 3.86 14.23
C LEU A 70 0.58 2.71 15.08
N PRO A 71 0.10 2.45 16.32
CA PRO A 71 0.52 1.28 17.08
C PRO A 71 0.29 -0.04 16.33
N PHE A 72 -0.85 -0.18 15.64
CA PHE A 72 -1.16 -1.37 14.86
C PHE A 72 -0.11 -1.63 13.76
N MET A 73 0.22 -0.63 12.93
CA MET A 73 1.24 -0.78 11.88
C MET A 73 2.65 -1.00 12.45
N ARG A 74 3.00 -0.33 13.56
CA ARG A 74 4.30 -0.52 14.23
C ARG A 74 4.45 -1.93 14.79
N ARG A 75 3.38 -2.49 15.37
CA ARG A 75 3.34 -3.87 15.87
C ARG A 75 3.63 -4.86 14.74
N ILE A 76 3.01 -4.69 13.57
CA ILE A 76 3.26 -5.55 12.40
C ILE A 76 4.71 -5.39 11.94
N LEU A 77 5.20 -4.17 11.77
CA LEU A 77 6.59 -3.89 11.37
C LEU A 77 7.62 -4.57 12.29
N GLN A 78 7.37 -4.55 13.61
CA GLN A 78 8.26 -5.11 14.63
C GLN A 78 8.12 -6.62 14.81
N SER A 79 7.05 -7.24 14.30
CA SER A 79 6.80 -8.67 14.44
C SER A 79 7.84 -9.50 13.69
N GLU A 80 8.38 -10.54 14.35
CA GLU A 80 9.30 -11.51 13.71
C GLU A 80 8.56 -12.66 13.01
N VAL A 81 7.29 -12.86 13.35
CA VAL A 81 6.45 -13.95 12.80
C VAL A 81 5.59 -13.52 11.61
N GLU A 82 5.42 -12.21 11.41
CA GLU A 82 4.68 -11.71 10.25
C GLU A 82 5.55 -11.80 8.98
N PRO A 83 4.98 -12.15 7.82
CA PRO A 83 5.73 -12.25 6.58
C PRO A 83 6.47 -10.94 6.23
N LEU A 84 7.66 -11.04 5.63
CA LEU A 84 8.50 -9.87 5.34
C LEU A 84 7.79 -8.81 4.49
N ILE A 85 6.95 -9.22 3.52
CA ILE A 85 6.15 -8.28 2.71
C ILE A 85 5.18 -7.46 3.57
N TYR A 86 4.66 -7.99 4.67
CA TYR A 86 3.71 -7.27 5.54
C TYR A 86 4.47 -6.20 6.31
N ARG A 87 5.63 -6.57 6.84
CA ARG A 87 6.53 -5.71 7.61
C ARG A 87 7.08 -4.57 6.75
N ALA A 88 7.60 -4.90 5.57
CA ALA A 88 8.09 -3.92 4.61
C ALA A 88 6.98 -2.95 4.17
N HIS A 89 5.77 -3.46 3.92
CA HIS A 89 4.61 -2.63 3.56
C HIS A 89 4.24 -1.65 4.67
N CYS A 90 4.20 -2.11 5.93
CA CYS A 90 3.99 -1.22 7.08
C CYS A 90 5.12 -0.19 7.25
N ALA A 91 6.38 -0.54 6.96
CA ALA A 91 7.50 0.41 6.99
C ALA A 91 7.27 1.55 5.98
N SER A 92 6.91 1.21 4.74
CA SER A 92 6.60 2.16 3.67
C SER A 92 5.48 3.13 4.08
N VAL A 93 4.34 2.60 4.53
CA VAL A 93 3.18 3.43 4.91
C VAL A 93 3.52 4.36 6.09
N LEU A 94 4.27 3.87 7.08
CA LEU A 94 4.73 4.71 8.20
C LEU A 94 5.73 5.79 7.74
N ALA A 95 6.56 5.51 6.74
CA ALA A 95 7.47 6.48 6.14
C ALA A 95 6.68 7.60 5.43
N ILE A 96 5.69 7.26 4.60
CA ILE A 96 4.80 8.22 3.92
C ILE A 96 4.10 9.14 4.94
N LEU A 97 3.54 8.55 6.01
CA LEU A 97 2.86 9.32 7.04
C LEU A 97 3.80 10.29 7.78
N THR A 98 5.04 9.87 7.99
CA THR A 98 6.08 10.69 8.63
C THR A 98 6.55 11.80 7.69
N TRP A 99 6.70 11.49 6.40
CA TRP A 99 7.04 12.46 5.35
C TRP A 99 6.00 13.58 5.29
N ARG A 100 4.71 13.24 5.31
CA ARG A 100 3.60 14.22 5.31
C ARG A 100 3.57 15.12 6.55
N GLN A 101 4.13 14.68 7.67
CA GLN A 101 4.30 15.53 8.86
C GLN A 101 5.47 16.52 8.71
N GLY A 102 6.25 16.40 7.64
CA GLY A 102 7.41 17.23 7.34
C GLY A 102 8.71 16.72 7.97
N ASP A 103 8.70 15.55 8.60
CA ASP A 103 9.91 14.94 9.17
C ASP A 103 10.61 14.07 8.11
N LEU A 104 11.31 14.75 7.19
CA LEU A 104 12.03 14.11 6.08
C LEU A 104 13.06 13.10 6.56
N LYS A 105 13.79 13.41 7.64
CA LYS A 105 14.84 12.54 8.17
C LYS A 105 14.25 11.24 8.70
N ALA A 106 13.22 11.32 9.55
CA ALA A 106 12.62 10.13 10.12
C ALA A 106 11.80 9.34 9.08
N ALA A 107 11.32 9.98 8.01
CA ALA A 107 10.74 9.28 6.86
C ALA A 107 11.80 8.49 6.09
N ALA A 108 12.94 9.10 5.76
CA ALA A 108 14.04 8.43 5.07
C ALA A 108 14.56 7.21 5.85
N GLU A 109 14.73 7.35 7.17
CA GLU A 109 15.12 6.22 8.05
C GLU A 109 14.12 5.06 7.98
N ARG A 110 12.81 5.34 7.91
CA ARG A 110 11.77 4.31 7.77
C ARG A 110 11.79 3.64 6.39
N TYR A 111 11.97 4.41 5.31
CA TYR A 111 12.13 3.84 3.96
C TYR A 111 13.35 2.94 3.88
N ARG A 112 14.52 3.37 4.38
CA ARG A 112 15.74 2.53 4.40
C ARG A 112 15.51 1.22 5.16
N ARG A 113 14.79 1.27 6.29
CA ARG A 113 14.41 0.05 7.03
C ARG A 113 13.47 -0.85 6.23
N GLY A 114 12.48 -0.28 5.55
CA GLY A 114 11.57 -1.03 4.67
C GLY A 114 12.29 -1.71 3.51
N ILE A 115 13.21 -0.99 2.87
CA ILE A 115 14.08 -1.49 1.80
C ILE A 115 14.92 -2.66 2.30
N ALA A 116 15.62 -2.49 3.43
CA ALA A 116 16.44 -3.56 3.99
C ALA A 116 15.62 -4.83 4.32
N LEU A 117 14.40 -4.69 4.84
CA LEU A 117 13.50 -5.82 5.08
C LEU A 117 13.13 -6.53 3.77
N ALA A 118 12.74 -5.78 2.75
CA ALA A 118 12.34 -6.34 1.48
C ALA A 118 13.52 -6.97 0.69
N GLU A 119 14.71 -6.40 0.78
CA GLU A 119 15.95 -6.97 0.21
C GLU A 119 16.39 -8.25 0.95
N SER A 120 16.08 -8.37 2.24
CA SER A 120 16.38 -9.58 3.02
C SER A 120 15.46 -10.77 2.74
N ALA A 121 14.45 -10.60 1.87
CA ALA A 121 13.49 -11.65 1.56
C ALA A 121 14.17 -12.85 0.90
N THR A 122 14.00 -14.02 1.51
CA THR A 122 14.50 -15.28 0.96
C THR A 122 13.62 -15.77 -0.19
N GLU A 123 14.10 -16.74 -0.96
CA GLU A 123 13.29 -17.39 -1.99
C GLU A 123 12.00 -18.02 -1.42
N ALA A 124 12.04 -18.50 -0.17
CA ALA A 124 10.86 -19.02 0.50
C ALA A 124 9.82 -17.92 0.77
N ASP A 125 10.26 -16.75 1.23
CA ASP A 125 9.39 -15.59 1.43
C ASP A 125 8.76 -15.11 0.11
N ARG A 126 9.54 -15.15 -0.97
CA ARG A 126 9.10 -14.71 -2.30
C ARG A 126 8.07 -15.64 -2.94
N ARG A 127 8.10 -16.94 -2.64
CA ARG A 127 7.14 -17.93 -3.16
C ARG A 127 5.77 -17.93 -2.48
N VAL A 128 5.59 -17.13 -1.43
CA VAL A 128 4.30 -17.05 -0.74
C VAL A 128 3.22 -16.53 -1.71
N VAL A 129 2.07 -17.20 -1.72
CA VAL A 129 0.94 -16.81 -2.55
C VAL A 129 0.02 -15.88 -1.77
N LEU A 130 -0.23 -14.70 -2.31
CA LEU A 130 -1.11 -13.69 -1.72
C LEU A 130 -2.44 -13.69 -2.47
N GLY A 131 -3.54 -13.89 -1.75
CA GLY A 131 -4.89 -13.79 -2.30
C GLY A 131 -5.31 -12.33 -2.45
N ALA A 132 -5.70 -11.92 -3.65
CA ALA A 132 -6.25 -10.62 -3.97
C ALA A 132 -7.73 -10.75 -4.34
N PRO A 133 -8.66 -10.19 -3.54
CA PRO A 133 -10.08 -10.21 -3.87
C PRO A 133 -10.33 -9.20 -5.00
N ARG A 134 -10.46 -9.70 -6.24
CA ARG A 134 -11.07 -8.96 -7.34
C ARG A 134 -12.46 -9.49 -7.59
N GLN A 135 -13.37 -8.56 -7.91
CA GLN A 135 -14.84 -8.71 -7.83
C GLN A 135 -15.40 -10.01 -8.42
N ASP A 136 -14.76 -10.63 -9.41
CA ASP A 136 -15.27 -11.87 -10.03
C ASP A 136 -14.21 -12.98 -10.21
N ILE A 137 -12.94 -12.76 -9.84
CA ILE A 137 -11.87 -13.75 -10.03
C ILE A 137 -10.91 -13.71 -8.84
N ARG A 138 -10.69 -14.88 -8.21
CA ARG A 138 -9.59 -15.09 -7.26
C ARG A 138 -8.28 -14.84 -7.99
N GLN A 139 -7.67 -13.67 -7.78
CA GLN A 139 -6.35 -13.38 -8.29
C GLN A 139 -5.33 -13.69 -7.21
N PHE A 140 -4.31 -14.43 -7.61
CA PHE A 140 -3.19 -14.75 -6.76
C PHE A 140 -2.01 -13.89 -7.22
N VAL A 141 -1.38 -13.23 -6.28
CA VAL A 141 -0.18 -12.42 -6.51
C VAL A 141 0.98 -13.14 -5.87
N ASP A 142 2.02 -13.38 -6.66
CA ASP A 142 3.32 -13.84 -6.17
C ASP A 142 3.92 -12.80 -5.20
N ALA A 143 4.29 -13.22 -4.00
CA ALA A 143 4.85 -12.31 -2.99
C ALA A 143 6.16 -11.68 -3.48
N GLY A 144 7.00 -12.40 -4.22
CA GLY A 144 8.21 -11.87 -4.82
C GLY A 144 7.92 -10.68 -5.73
N ALA A 145 6.96 -10.83 -6.64
CA ALA A 145 6.53 -9.72 -7.51
C ALA A 145 5.91 -8.55 -6.74
N ALA A 146 5.29 -8.78 -5.59
CA ALA A 146 4.79 -7.71 -4.72
C ALA A 146 5.94 -7.00 -3.98
N ILE A 147 6.93 -7.75 -3.50
CA ILE A 147 8.15 -7.24 -2.85
C ILE A 147 8.94 -6.36 -3.82
N ASP A 148 9.12 -6.79 -5.07
CA ASP A 148 9.89 -6.02 -6.06
C ASP A 148 9.23 -4.67 -6.36
N ARG A 149 7.91 -4.66 -6.57
CA ARG A 149 7.16 -3.41 -6.75
C ARG A 149 7.28 -2.49 -5.55
N LEU A 150 7.18 -3.05 -4.34
CA LEU A 150 7.31 -2.28 -3.11
C LEU A 150 8.72 -1.70 -2.96
N LEU A 151 9.76 -2.44 -3.33
CA LEU A 151 11.15 -1.97 -3.34
C LEU A 151 11.33 -0.78 -4.30
N ASP A 152 10.81 -0.90 -5.51
CA ASP A 152 10.89 0.17 -6.51
C ASP A 152 10.18 1.44 -6.03
N ASP A 153 8.96 1.31 -5.50
CA ASP A 153 8.18 2.42 -4.93
C ASP A 153 8.95 3.08 -3.76
N MET A 154 9.48 2.30 -2.80
CA MET A 154 10.23 2.84 -1.67
C MET A 154 11.54 3.53 -2.07
N ARG A 155 12.26 3.01 -3.08
CA ARG A 155 13.49 3.63 -3.59
C ARG A 155 13.20 4.96 -4.28
N GLY A 156 12.12 5.03 -5.06
CA GLY A 156 11.68 6.27 -5.70
C GLY A 156 11.29 7.35 -4.68
N ASP A 157 10.53 6.97 -3.65
CA ASP A 157 10.14 7.89 -2.57
C ASP A 157 11.36 8.34 -1.76
N LEU A 158 12.29 7.44 -1.44
CA LEU A 158 13.52 7.78 -0.72
C LEU A 158 14.38 8.78 -1.50
N ALA A 159 14.57 8.56 -2.80
CA ALA A 159 15.31 9.48 -3.66
C ALA A 159 14.67 10.88 -3.66
N THR A 160 13.33 10.94 -3.71
CA THR A 160 12.57 12.19 -3.64
C THR A 160 12.80 12.92 -2.31
N ILE A 161 12.80 12.20 -1.19
CA ILE A 161 13.07 12.78 0.14
C ILE A 161 14.51 13.31 0.25
N GLU A 162 15.48 12.58 -0.28
CA GLU A 162 16.90 12.98 -0.26
C GLU A 162 17.15 14.23 -1.12
N GLU A 163 16.45 14.36 -2.25
CA GLU A 163 16.45 15.58 -3.06
C GLU A 163 15.86 16.77 -2.28
N GLN A 164 14.68 16.59 -1.66
CA GLN A 164 14.05 17.63 -0.82
C GLN A 164 14.96 18.08 0.32
N PHE A 165 15.67 17.13 0.95
CA PHE A 165 16.62 17.42 2.00
C PHE A 165 17.81 18.25 1.49
N SER A 166 18.31 17.94 0.30
CA SER A 166 19.40 18.68 -0.35
C SER A 166 18.99 20.11 -0.68
N ILE A 167 17.78 20.31 -1.23
CA ILE A 167 17.23 21.64 -1.54
C ILE A 167 17.04 22.47 -0.26
N ALA A 168 16.51 21.85 0.81
CA ALA A 168 16.30 22.54 2.09
C ALA A 168 17.62 23.04 2.70
N ASN A 169 18.69 22.26 2.61
CA ASN A 169 20.01 22.66 3.10
C ASN A 169 20.62 23.81 2.29
N LEU A 170 20.36 23.87 0.98
CA LEU A 170 20.80 24.98 0.12
C LEU A 170 20.00 26.28 0.39
N SER A 171 18.73 26.15 0.76
CA SER A 171 17.83 27.29 1.03
C SER A 171 18.00 27.89 2.45
N GLY A 172 18.86 27.33 3.29
CA GLY A 172 19.10 27.78 4.67
C GLY A 172 19.64 29.22 4.82
N SER A 173 19.80 29.96 3.72
CA SER A 173 20.14 31.39 3.71
C SER A 173 18.93 32.33 3.62
N ILE A 174 17.69 31.82 3.52
CA ILE A 174 16.47 32.65 3.38
C ILE A 174 15.50 32.42 4.56
N PRO A 175 14.98 33.47 5.24
CA PRO A 175 14.27 33.32 6.51
C PRO A 175 12.95 32.52 6.42
N ASP A 176 12.77 31.64 7.41
CA ASP A 176 11.63 30.90 8.01
C ASP A 176 10.21 30.91 7.37
N GLN A 177 9.81 31.95 6.65
CA GLN A 177 8.45 32.09 6.09
C GLN A 177 8.18 31.14 4.90
N SER A 178 9.24 30.71 4.21
CA SER A 178 9.18 29.76 3.08
C SER A 178 8.90 28.32 3.51
N ILE A 179 9.26 27.93 4.73
CA ILE A 179 9.07 26.56 5.23
C ILE A 179 7.59 26.26 5.49
N ARG A 180 6.82 27.25 5.97
CA ARG A 180 5.37 27.13 6.17
C ARG A 180 4.60 26.97 4.85
N THR A 181 5.02 27.66 3.79
CA THR A 181 4.37 27.57 2.48
C THR A 181 4.74 26.29 1.73
N MET A 182 5.94 25.74 1.94
CA MET A 182 6.30 24.42 1.41
C MET A 182 5.45 23.30 2.00
N LYS A 183 5.13 23.32 3.31
CA LYS A 183 4.25 22.31 3.94
C LYS A 183 2.87 22.22 3.27
N MET A 184 2.33 23.32 2.75
CA MET A 184 1.06 23.31 2.02
C MET A 184 1.22 22.85 0.57
N LYS A 185 2.30 23.26 -0.13
CA LYS A 185 2.53 22.86 -1.52
C LYS A 185 2.93 21.39 -1.67
N THR A 186 3.77 20.84 -0.80
CA THR A 186 4.18 19.43 -0.87
C THR A 186 3.00 18.49 -0.60
N ALA A 187 2.05 18.88 0.26
CA ALA A 187 0.81 18.13 0.47
C ALA A 187 -0.08 18.10 -0.79
N ALA A 188 -0.07 19.19 -1.57
CA ALA A 188 -0.81 19.27 -2.84
C ALA A 188 -0.10 18.49 -3.97
N THR A 189 1.21 18.69 -4.20
CA THR A 189 1.92 18.02 -5.29
C THR A 189 2.14 16.54 -5.08
N VAL A 190 2.36 16.06 -3.84
CA VAL A 190 2.42 14.62 -3.57
C VAL A 190 1.04 13.98 -3.73
N GLY A 191 -0.03 14.67 -3.32
CA GLY A 191 -1.40 14.22 -3.57
C GLY A 191 -1.69 14.09 -5.07
N ASP A 192 -1.33 15.10 -5.85
CA ASP A 192 -1.58 15.13 -7.30
C ASP A 192 -0.74 14.10 -8.06
N LEU A 193 0.55 13.92 -7.73
CA LEU A 193 1.41 12.92 -8.36
C LEU A 193 1.02 11.49 -7.99
N GLN A 194 0.63 11.24 -6.74
CA GLN A 194 0.16 9.92 -6.30
C GLN A 194 -1.21 9.59 -6.88
N GLN A 195 -2.11 10.57 -7.01
CA GLN A 195 -3.40 10.40 -7.66
C GLN A 195 -3.26 10.18 -9.16
N LEU A 196 -2.38 10.93 -9.85
CA LEU A 196 -2.06 10.70 -11.26
C LEU A 196 -1.40 9.33 -11.48
N ALA A 197 -0.51 8.89 -10.57
CA ALA A 197 0.09 7.55 -10.62
C ALA A 197 -0.92 6.44 -10.32
N HIS A 198 -1.90 6.67 -9.45
CA HIS A 198 -3.00 5.74 -9.20
C HIS A 198 -3.95 5.64 -10.41
N GLU A 199 -4.33 6.76 -11.00
CA GLU A 199 -5.13 6.83 -12.22
C GLU A 199 -4.40 6.16 -13.39
N CYS A 200 -3.10 6.43 -13.57
CA CYS A 200 -2.28 5.72 -14.55
C CYS A 200 -2.18 4.21 -14.27
N ARG A 201 -2.09 3.78 -13.00
CA ARG A 201 -2.11 2.34 -12.63
C ARG A 201 -3.46 1.68 -12.93
N LEU A 202 -4.58 2.38 -12.73
CA LEU A 202 -5.92 1.91 -13.11
C LEU A 202 -6.08 1.84 -14.65
N ILE A 203 -5.61 2.85 -15.38
CA ILE A 203 -5.69 2.95 -16.84
C ILE A 203 -4.79 1.91 -17.52
N LEU A 204 -3.52 1.77 -17.10
CA LEU A 204 -2.58 0.78 -17.65
C LEU A 204 -2.97 -0.67 -17.25
N GLY A 205 -3.55 -0.84 -16.06
CA GLY A 205 -4.21 -2.09 -15.66
C GLY A 205 -5.50 -2.41 -16.44
N GLY A 206 -6.09 -1.40 -17.08
CA GLY A 206 -7.22 -1.53 -18.01
C GLY A 206 -6.78 -1.78 -19.46
N LEU A 207 -5.71 -1.14 -19.94
CA LEU A 207 -5.21 -1.27 -21.31
C LEU A 207 -4.66 -2.67 -21.62
N ARG A 208 -4.10 -3.38 -20.64
CA ARG A 208 -3.79 -4.82 -20.81
C ARG A 208 -5.02 -5.71 -21.02
N ARG A 209 -6.24 -5.22 -20.78
CA ARG A 209 -7.50 -5.96 -21.04
C ARG A 209 -8.03 -5.79 -22.47
N CYS A 210 -7.57 -4.80 -23.23
CA CYS A 210 -8.02 -4.63 -24.61
C CYS A 210 -7.25 -5.51 -25.62
N SER A 211 -6.08 -6.04 -25.25
CA SER A 211 -5.27 -6.87 -26.15
C SER A 211 -5.68 -8.36 -26.19
N ALA A 212 -6.48 -8.83 -25.22
CA ALA A 212 -6.84 -10.25 -25.11
C ALA A 212 -8.17 -10.64 -25.79
N TYR A 213 -8.92 -9.71 -26.39
CA TYR A 213 -10.24 -9.99 -26.97
C TYR A 213 -10.26 -10.12 -28.51
N VAL A 214 -9.13 -9.96 -29.20
CA VAL A 214 -9.05 -10.05 -30.66
C VAL A 214 -8.17 -11.22 -31.09
N ARG A 215 -8.69 -12.45 -30.96
CA ARG A 215 -8.26 -13.64 -31.73
C ARG A 215 -9.21 -14.82 -31.45
N ARG A 216 -10.42 -14.77 -32.01
CA ARG A 216 -11.18 -16.00 -32.32
C ARG A 216 -10.98 -16.31 -33.80
N PRO A 217 -10.44 -17.49 -34.18
CA PRO A 217 -10.42 -17.92 -35.56
C PRO A 217 -11.85 -18.30 -35.99
N ILE A 218 -12.31 -17.71 -37.08
CA ILE A 218 -13.52 -18.10 -37.79
C ILE A 218 -13.27 -19.49 -38.36
N ARG A 219 -13.98 -20.52 -37.86
CA ARG A 219 -14.05 -21.82 -38.55
C ARG A 219 -15.08 -21.69 -39.65
N LEU A 220 -14.64 -21.75 -40.90
CA LEU A 220 -15.50 -21.98 -42.04
C LEU A 220 -15.76 -23.49 -42.12
N SER A 221 -17.01 -23.87 -41.95
CA SER A 221 -17.51 -25.22 -42.22
C SER A 221 -17.63 -25.39 -43.73
N SER A 222 -17.01 -26.43 -44.27
CA SER A 222 -17.26 -26.99 -45.61
C SER A 222 -18.25 -28.13 -45.54
#